data_AF-A0A6S6U7Z6-F1
#
_entry.id   AF-A0A6S6U7Z6-F1
#
_cell.length_a   1.000
_cell.length_b   1.000
_cell.length_c   1.000
_cell.angle_alpha   90.00
_cell.angle_beta   90.00
_cell.angle_gamma   90.00
#
_symmetry.space_group_name_H-M   'P 1'
#
loop_
_entity.id
_entity.type
_entity.pdbx_description
1 polymer ?
#
loop_
_entity_poly.entity_id
_entity_poly.type
_entity_poly.pdbx_seq_one_letter_code
_entity_poly.pdbx_strand_id
1 'polypeptide(L)'
;MNVTTELLQLLSEVGYMACFRGDSERAQIIMDGVDAVGKEQVPIKMGLAITKIYSGDLDNAVSILRDDVLQNEPGHMSAKCFLGIALNLKGNQDEANTLFEEVAVKGNEDEKSIANVYLSN
;
A
#
# COMPACT_ATOMS: atom_id res chain seq x y z
N MET A 1 14.51 12.68 -19.10
CA MET A 1 14.32 11.27 -19.50
C MET A 1 12.90 11.13 -19.98
N ASN A 2 12.64 10.48 -21.12
CA ASN A 2 11.27 10.22 -21.56
C ASN A 2 10.82 8.92 -20.89
N VAL A 3 9.89 9.01 -19.95
CA VAL A 3 9.49 7.89 -19.10
C VAL A 3 8.05 7.55 -19.41
N THR A 4 7.82 6.30 -19.80
CA THR A 4 6.50 5.80 -20.16
C THR A 4 5.83 5.14 -18.96
N THR A 5 4.50 5.08 -18.97
CA THR A 5 3.72 4.39 -17.93
C THR A 5 4.08 2.92 -17.86
N GLU A 6 4.32 2.26 -19.00
CA GLU A 6 4.73 0.86 -19.05
C GLU A 6 6.07 0.63 -18.37
N LEU A 7 7.02 1.57 -18.50
CA LEU A 7 8.31 1.49 -17.84
C LEU A 7 8.16 1.62 -16.31
N LEU A 8 7.32 2.57 -15.85
CA LEU A 8 7.04 2.74 -14.42
C LEU A 8 6.33 1.52 -13.82
N GLN A 9 5.40 0.93 -14.57
CA GLN A 9 4.72 -0.29 -14.17
C GLN A 9 5.69 -1.47 -14.04
N LEU A 10 6.54 -1.69 -15.05
CA LEU A 10 7.54 -2.75 -15.03
C LEU A 10 8.50 -2.59 -13.83
N LEU A 11 8.98 -1.38 -13.58
CA LEU A 11 9.85 -1.10 -12.43
C LEU A 11 9.13 -1.36 -11.10
N SER A 12 7.84 -1.03 -11.01
CA SER A 12 7.02 -1.30 -9.83
C SER A 12 6.89 -2.82 -9.58
N GLU A 13 6.63 -3.60 -10.63
CA GLU A 13 6.56 -5.07 -10.55
C GLU A 13 7.90 -5.67 -10.06
N VAL A 14 9.03 -5.16 -10.56
CA VAL A 14 10.36 -5.58 -10.07
C VAL A 14 10.58 -5.21 -8.59
N GLY A 15 10.13 -4.03 -8.17
CA GLY A 15 10.15 -3.62 -6.76
C GLY A 15 9.34 -4.55 -5.85
N TYR A 16 8.16 -4.97 -6.30
CA TYR A 16 7.32 -5.93 -5.57
C TYR A 16 7.96 -7.32 -5.49
N MET A 17 8.57 -7.78 -6.58
CA MET A 17 9.29 -9.05 -6.58
C MET A 17 10.46 -9.06 -5.58
N ALA A 18 11.14 -7.91 -5.40
CA ALA A 18 12.17 -7.76 -4.38
C ALA A 18 11.58 -7.83 -2.96
N CYS A 19 10.43 -7.18 -2.70
CA CYS A 19 9.70 -7.31 -1.42
C CYS A 19 9.36 -8.77 -1.12
N PHE A 20 8.80 -9.51 -2.08
CA PHE A 20 8.40 -10.91 -1.87
C PHE A 20 9.58 -11.85 -1.62
N ARG A 21 10.80 -11.46 -1.98
CA ARG A 21 12.04 -12.18 -1.62
C ARG A 21 12.65 -11.74 -0.30
N GLY A 22 12.05 -10.78 0.40
CA GLY A 22 12.58 -10.18 1.63
C GLY A 22 13.74 -9.21 1.40
N ASP A 23 13.96 -8.76 0.16
CA ASP A 23 15.00 -7.80 -0.19
C ASP A 23 14.46 -6.37 -0.14
N SER A 24 14.14 -5.92 1.08
CA SER A 24 13.50 -4.63 1.32
C SER A 24 14.37 -3.44 0.92
N GLU A 25 15.70 -3.58 0.96
CA GLU A 25 16.63 -2.51 0.55
C GLU A 25 16.54 -2.23 -0.96
N ARG A 26 16.60 -3.28 -1.79
CA ARG A 26 16.47 -3.10 -3.25
C ARG A 26 15.08 -2.65 -3.64
N ALA A 27 14.04 -3.18 -2.98
CA ALA A 27 12.68 -2.73 -3.21
C ALA A 27 12.53 -1.22 -2.98
N GLN A 28 13.08 -0.73 -1.86
CA GLN A 28 13.06 0.69 -1.53
C GLN A 28 13.71 1.55 -2.60
N ILE A 29 14.94 1.21 -3.03
CA ILE A 29 15.68 1.97 -4.05
C ILE A 29 14.89 2.07 -5.37
N ILE A 30 14.28 0.96 -5.80
CA ILE A 30 13.51 0.92 -7.06
C ILE A 30 12.28 1.80 -6.94
N MET A 31 11.51 1.64 -5.86
CA MET A 31 10.24 2.38 -5.68
C MET A 31 10.46 3.88 -5.47
N ASP A 32 11.56 4.30 -4.83
CA ASP A 32 11.92 5.72 -4.71
C ASP A 32 12.21 6.36 -6.06
N GLY A 33 12.89 5.63 -6.96
CA GLY A 33 13.13 6.08 -8.33
C GLY A 33 11.84 6.19 -9.15
N VAL A 34 10.91 5.24 -8.96
CA VAL A 34 9.58 5.26 -9.60
C VAL A 34 8.78 6.46 -9.10
N ASP A 35 8.72 6.73 -7.79
CA ASP A 35 7.98 7.85 -7.21
C ASP A 35 8.55 9.21 -7.66
N ALA A 36 9.87 9.35 -7.68
CA ALA A 36 10.56 10.58 -8.09
C ALA A 36 10.19 11.04 -9.51
N VAL A 37 9.82 10.09 -10.39
CA VAL A 37 9.48 10.36 -11.79
C VAL A 37 7.98 10.28 -12.05
N GLY A 38 7.30 9.31 -11.45
CA GLY A 38 5.93 8.92 -11.76
C GLY A 38 4.83 9.79 -11.16
N LYS A 39 5.21 10.73 -10.27
CA LYS A 39 4.41 11.79 -9.64
C LYS A 39 2.88 11.57 -9.63
N GLU A 40 2.35 11.34 -8.43
CA GLU A 40 0.91 11.39 -8.08
C GLU A 40 0.02 10.27 -8.64
N GLN A 41 0.56 9.26 -9.32
CA GLN A 41 -0.24 8.10 -9.72
C GLN A 41 -0.51 7.18 -8.52
N VAL A 42 -1.79 6.99 -8.20
CA VAL A 42 -2.24 6.12 -7.10
C VAL A 42 -1.61 4.72 -7.14
N PRO A 43 -1.50 4.02 -8.29
CA PRO A 43 -0.82 2.71 -8.34
C PRO A 43 0.64 2.74 -7.85
N ILE A 44 1.38 3.83 -8.12
CA ILE A 44 2.77 3.99 -7.69
C ILE A 44 2.83 4.21 -6.18
N LYS A 45 1.97 5.09 -5.66
CA LYS A 45 1.87 5.36 -4.21
C LYS A 45 1.45 4.13 -3.42
N MET A 46 0.53 3.33 -3.96
CA MET A 46 0.16 2.03 -3.41
C MET A 46 1.38 1.11 -3.31
N GLY A 47 2.17 1.03 -4.38
CA GLY A 47 3.38 0.21 -4.38
C GLY A 47 4.44 0.62 -3.36
N LEU A 48 4.67 1.93 -3.26
CA LEU A 48 5.59 2.48 -2.28
C LEU A 48 5.12 2.18 -0.86
N ALA A 49 3.84 2.40 -0.56
CA ALA A 49 3.27 2.10 0.76
C ALA A 49 3.42 0.61 1.13
N ILE A 50 3.13 -0.30 0.20
CA ILE A 50 3.29 -1.74 0.43
C ILE A 50 4.76 -2.07 0.75
N THR A 51 5.71 -1.52 -0.01
CA THR A 51 7.15 -1.69 0.26
C THR A 51 7.53 -1.20 1.66
N LYS A 52 6.97 -0.06 2.08
CA LYS A 52 7.16 0.49 3.43
C LYS A 52 6.63 -0.45 4.52
N ILE A 53 5.45 -1.03 4.34
CA ILE A 53 4.90 -2.06 5.25
C ILE A 53 5.88 -3.23 5.39
N TYR A 54 6.36 -3.79 4.28
CA TYR A 54 7.28 -4.93 4.29
C TYR A 54 8.67 -4.61 4.88
N SER A 55 9.11 -3.36 4.77
CA SER A 55 10.36 -2.90 5.40
C SER A 55 10.22 -2.59 6.90
N GLY A 56 9.00 -2.60 7.44
CA GLY A 56 8.71 -2.21 8.83
C GLY A 56 8.62 -0.69 9.06
N ASP A 57 8.75 0.11 8.01
CA ASP A 57 8.59 1.57 8.04
C ASP A 57 7.09 1.95 8.01
N LEU A 58 6.39 1.57 9.08
CA LEU A 58 4.94 1.65 9.16
C LEU A 58 4.42 3.10 9.26
N ASP A 59 5.22 4.03 9.79
CA ASP A 59 4.88 5.45 9.84
C ASP A 59 4.74 6.03 8.42
N ASN A 60 5.72 5.79 7.55
CA ASN A 60 5.65 6.26 6.17
C ASN A 60 4.57 5.52 5.37
N ALA A 61 4.37 4.22 5.59
CA ALA A 61 3.27 3.49 4.96
C ALA A 61 1.91 4.13 5.27
N VAL A 62 1.66 4.46 6.54
CA VAL A 62 0.42 5.11 6.97
C VAL A 62 0.24 6.48 6.32
N SER A 63 1.29 7.32 6.30
CA SER A 63 1.20 8.65 5.69
C SER A 63 0.91 8.57 4.19
N ILE A 64 1.61 7.70 3.45
CA ILE A 64 1.36 7.55 2.01
C ILE A 64 -0.08 7.10 1.75
N LEU A 65 -0.57 6.09 2.48
CA LEU A 65 -1.92 5.56 2.26
C LEU A 65 -3.00 6.57 2.63
N ARG A 66 -2.83 7.29 3.74
CA ARG A 66 -3.82 8.25 4.23
C ARG A 66 -3.80 9.56 3.45
N ASP A 67 -2.60 10.13 3.28
CA ASP A 67 -2.43 11.52 2.86
C ASP A 67 -2.23 11.62 1.34
N ASP A 68 -1.56 10.65 0.70
CA ASP A 68 -1.32 10.69 -0.75
C ASP A 68 -2.42 9.96 -1.53
N VAL A 69 -2.91 8.81 -1.01
CA VAL A 69 -3.90 7.98 -1.71
C VAL A 69 -5.32 8.31 -1.29
N LEU A 70 -5.68 8.08 -0.03
CA LEU A 70 -7.07 8.18 0.43
C LEU A 70 -7.58 9.63 0.51
N GLN A 71 -6.71 10.63 0.61
CA GLN A 71 -7.11 12.03 0.49
C GLN A 71 -7.70 12.34 -0.89
N ASN A 72 -7.15 11.74 -1.95
CA ASN A 72 -7.59 11.93 -3.33
C ASN A 72 -8.68 10.93 -3.74
N GLU A 73 -8.58 9.69 -3.25
CA GLU A 73 -9.53 8.62 -3.53
C GLU A 73 -10.08 7.98 -2.23
N PRO A 74 -10.98 8.66 -1.50
CA PRO A 74 -11.50 8.17 -0.21
C PRO A 74 -12.25 6.83 -0.30
N GLY A 75 -12.64 6.41 -1.50
CA GLY A 75 -13.32 5.16 -1.78
C GLY A 75 -12.40 3.99 -2.15
N HIS A 76 -11.08 4.19 -2.16
CA HIS A 76 -10.15 3.14 -2.58
C HIS A 76 -10.02 2.02 -1.53
N MET A 77 -10.77 0.94 -1.71
CA MET A 77 -10.86 -0.15 -0.73
C MET A 77 -9.54 -0.87 -0.50
N SER A 78 -8.74 -1.12 -1.54
CA SER A 78 -7.41 -1.71 -1.36
C SER A 78 -6.48 -0.84 -0.51
N ALA A 79 -6.51 0.50 -0.67
CA ALA A 79 -5.74 1.42 0.16
C ALA A 79 -6.19 1.37 1.63
N LYS A 80 -7.50 1.28 1.89
CA LYS A 80 -8.03 1.07 3.26
C LYS A 80 -7.58 -0.26 3.85
N CYS A 81 -7.54 -1.33 3.06
CA CYS A 81 -7.01 -2.63 3.47
C CYS A 81 -5.54 -2.51 3.94
N PHE A 82 -4.67 -1.97 3.09
CA PHE A 82 -3.26 -1.83 3.43
C PHE A 82 -3.02 -0.84 4.58
N LEU A 83 -3.87 0.19 4.73
CA LEU A 83 -3.79 1.12 5.86
C LEU A 83 -4.18 0.41 7.16
N GLY A 84 -5.25 -0.40 7.14
CA GLY A 84 -5.63 -1.24 8.26
C GLY A 84 -4.52 -2.22 8.66
N ILE A 85 -3.85 -2.85 7.69
CA ILE A 85 -2.71 -3.74 7.94
C ILE A 85 -1.57 -2.97 8.62
N ALA A 86 -1.18 -1.82 8.07
CA ALA A 86 -0.11 -1.00 8.63
C ALA A 86 -0.43 -0.54 10.07
N LEU A 87 -1.66 -0.10 10.33
CA LEU A 87 -2.12 0.33 11.66
C LEU A 87 -2.17 -0.83 12.65
N ASN A 88 -2.63 -2.02 12.23
CA ASN A 88 -2.63 -3.22 13.05
C ASN A 88 -1.20 -3.60 13.48
N LEU A 89 -0.25 -3.58 12.54
CA LEU A 89 1.17 -3.85 12.83
C LEU A 89 1.80 -2.81 13.78
N LYS A 90 1.30 -1.56 13.79
CA LYS A 90 1.70 -0.52 14.75
C LYS A 90 1.04 -0.66 16.12
N GLY A 91 0.04 -1.52 16.26
CA GLY A 91 -0.78 -1.65 17.48
C GLY A 91 -1.98 -0.72 17.57
N ASN A 92 -2.31 0.02 16.50
CA ASN A 92 -3.47 0.92 16.44
C ASN A 92 -4.72 0.15 15.97
N GLN A 93 -5.18 -0.79 16.79
CA GLN A 93 -6.17 -1.78 16.36
C GLN A 93 -7.58 -1.20 16.15
N ASP A 94 -7.98 -0.17 16.91
CA ASP A 94 -9.32 0.43 16.79
C ASP A 94 -9.56 1.09 15.42
N GLU A 95 -8.57 1.85 14.93
CA GLU A 95 -8.65 2.48 13.61
C GLU A 95 -8.55 1.42 12.49
N ALA A 96 -7.69 0.42 12.68
CA ALA A 96 -7.56 -0.69 11.74
C ALA A 96 -8.89 -1.45 11.58
N ASN A 97 -9.57 -1.77 12.70
CA ASN A 97 -10.85 -2.46 12.70
C ASN A 97 -11.93 -1.65 11.96
N THR A 98 -12.00 -0.34 12.20
CA THR A 98 -12.94 0.56 11.50
C THR A 98 -12.74 0.48 9.98
N LEU A 99 -11.49 0.47 9.51
CA LEU A 99 -11.18 0.36 8.09
C LEU A 99 -11.55 -1.01 7.54
N PHE A 100 -11.23 -2.09 8.26
CA PHE A 100 -11.57 -3.44 7.84
C PHE A 100 -13.08 -3.68 7.79
N GLU A 101 -13.86 -3.15 8.74
CA GLU A 101 -15.32 -3.20 8.71
C GLU A 101 -15.88 -2.53 7.45
N GLU A 102 -15.36 -1.37 7.08
CA GLU A 102 -15.79 -0.69 5.86
C GLU A 102 -15.45 -1.52 4.61
N VAL A 103 -14.26 -2.10 4.55
CA VAL A 103 -13.84 -2.95 3.42
C VAL A 103 -14.67 -4.22 3.35
N ALA A 104 -15.00 -4.87 4.47
CA ALA A 104 -15.83 -6.07 4.51
C ALA A 104 -17.22 -5.82 3.89
N VAL A 105 -17.74 -4.59 4.00
CA VAL A 105 -19.02 -4.20 3.41
C VAL A 105 -18.86 -3.81 1.93
N LYS A 106 -17.89 -2.95 1.60
CA LYS A 106 -17.83 -2.22 0.32
C LYS A 106 -16.78 -2.73 -0.68
N GLY A 107 -15.84 -3.58 -0.25
CA GLY A 107 -14.77 -4.11 -1.08
C GLY A 107 -15.27 -5.12 -2.13
N ASN A 108 -14.36 -5.56 -3.00
CA ASN A 108 -14.55 -6.75 -3.83
C ASN A 108 -14.30 -8.05 -3.02
N GLU A 109 -14.46 -9.22 -3.63
CA GLU A 109 -14.31 -10.51 -2.92
C GLU A 109 -12.92 -10.72 -2.29
N ASP A 110 -11.86 -10.33 -2.97
CA ASP A 110 -10.48 -10.45 -2.48
C ASP A 110 -10.24 -9.52 -1.29
N GLU A 111 -10.65 -8.26 -1.41
CA GLU A 111 -10.52 -7.26 -0.35
C GLU A 111 -11.31 -7.64 0.90
N LYS A 112 -12.55 -8.12 0.74
CA LYS A 112 -13.37 -8.62 1.85
C LYS A 112 -12.72 -9.81 2.52
N SER A 113 -12.15 -10.72 1.74
CA SER A 113 -11.46 -11.91 2.29
C SER A 113 -10.30 -11.49 3.19
N ILE A 114 -9.50 -10.51 2.76
CA ILE A 114 -8.42 -9.95 3.58
C ILE A 114 -8.98 -9.30 4.85
N ALA A 115 -9.96 -8.40 4.73
CA ALA A 115 -10.51 -7.69 5.87
C ALA A 115 -11.11 -8.63 6.93
N ASN A 116 -11.82 -9.67 6.51
CA ASN A 116 -12.43 -10.65 7.41
C ASN A 116 -11.40 -11.46 8.20
N VAL A 117 -10.20 -11.69 7.65
CA VAL A 117 -9.10 -12.35 8.39
C VAL A 117 -8.68 -11.50 9.59
N TYR A 118 -8.62 -10.18 9.45
CA TYR A 118 -8.22 -9.28 10.53
C TYR A 118 -9.33 -9.01 11.54
N LEU A 119 -10.60 -9.04 11.12
CA LEU A 119 -11.75 -8.87 12.03
C LEU A 119 -12.07 -10.11 12.86
N SER A 120 -11.57 -11.29 12.46
CA SER A 120 -11.84 -12.56 13.14
C SER A 120 -10.81 -12.93 14.21
N ASN A 121 -9.77 -12.10 14.39
CA ASN A 121 -8.68 -12.27 15.36
C ASN A 121 -8.88 -11.34 16.57
#